data_AF-A0A3B9G1W4-F1
#
_entry.id   AF-A0A3B9G1W4-F1
#
_cell.length_a   1.000
_cell.length_b   1.000
_cell.length_c   1.000
_cell.angle_alpha   90.00
_cell.angle_beta   90.00
_cell.angle_gamma   90.00
#
_symmetry.space_group_name_H-M   'P 1'
#
loop_
_entity.id
_entity.type
_entity.pdbx_description
1 polymer ?
#
loop_
_entity_poly.entity_id
_entity_poly.type
_entity_poly.pdbx_seq_one_letter_code
_entity_poly.pdbx_strand_id
1 'polypeptide(L)'
;YNLIYSKSGRAIMGCRDNRIAAESIGINVANTKMLAFIISASLAGAAGALYGLNYSTLVPNKFDFNTSILILVFVVLGGLGNMTGTIISTAVLMLLPELLRSLQDYRMLIYAIVLIAIMLVTNNAFLQAKAAKLRESLIKGKKGAKQS
;
A
#
# COMPACT_ATOMS: atom_id res chain seq x y z
N TYR A 1 -7.85 -7.29 12.48
CA TYR A 1 -9.07 -7.00 11.68
C TYR A 1 -10.04 -5.99 12.32
N ASN A 2 -9.94 -5.64 13.61
CA ASN A 2 -10.98 -4.83 14.30
C ASN A 2 -10.61 -3.34 14.55
N LEU A 3 -9.45 -2.85 14.09
CA LEU A 3 -9.02 -1.46 14.35
C LEU A 3 -9.88 -0.43 13.60
N ILE A 4 -10.30 -0.75 12.36
CA ILE A 4 -11.14 0.11 11.51
C ILE A 4 -12.56 0.23 12.09
N TYR A 5 -13.08 -0.87 12.67
CA TYR A 5 -14.39 -0.93 13.31
C TYR A 5 -14.37 -0.52 14.79
N SER A 6 -13.22 -0.11 15.33
CA SER A 6 -13.12 0.41 16.69
C SER A 6 -13.65 1.86 16.78
N LYS A 7 -14.03 2.32 17.98
CA LYS A 7 -14.47 3.70 18.23
C LYS A 7 -13.46 4.71 17.69
N SER A 8 -12.17 4.43 17.88
CA SER A 8 -11.06 5.27 17.40
C SER A 8 -10.93 5.24 15.87
N GLY A 9 -11.14 4.09 15.22
CA GLY A 9 -11.07 3.95 13.76
C GLY A 9 -12.22 4.69 13.04
N ARG A 10 -13.43 4.61 13.58
CA ARG A 10 -14.58 5.38 13.08
C ARG A 10 -14.42 6.87 13.30
N ALA A 11 -13.86 7.28 14.44
CA ALA A 11 -13.56 8.69 14.72
C ALA A 11 -12.55 9.25 13.70
N ILE A 12 -11.50 8.49 13.36
CA ILE A 12 -10.52 8.88 12.35
C ILE A 12 -11.16 9.00 10.95
N MET A 13 -12.02 8.06 10.55
CA MET A 13 -12.74 8.14 9.27
C MET A 13 -13.69 9.35 9.23
N GLY A 14 -14.47 9.59 10.29
CA GLY A 14 -15.36 10.75 10.37
C GLY A 14 -14.61 12.09 10.30
N CYS A 15 -13.44 12.17 10.94
CA CYS A 15 -12.55 13.33 10.86
C CYS A 15 -11.96 13.55 9.45
N ARG A 16 -11.86 12.49 8.63
CA ARG A 16 -11.37 12.57 7.25
C ARG A 16 -12.43 13.11 6.30
N ASP A 17 -13.68 12.70 6.48
CA ASP A 17 -14.76 13.05 5.55
C ASP A 17 -15.28 14.48 5.79
N ASN A 18 -15.56 14.86 7.05
CA ASN A 18 -15.91 16.24 7.38
C ASN A 18 -15.45 16.62 8.79
N ARG A 19 -14.40 17.43 8.85
CA ARG A 19 -13.82 17.93 10.10
C ARG A 19 -14.83 18.73 10.94
N ILE A 20 -15.64 19.59 10.33
CA ILE A 20 -16.57 20.48 11.04
C ILE A 20 -17.69 19.66 11.68
N ALA A 21 -18.20 18.66 10.96
CA ALA A 21 -19.20 17.73 11.48
C ALA A 21 -18.65 16.87 12.63
N ALA A 22 -17.39 16.42 12.54
CA ALA A 22 -16.73 15.65 13.60
C ALA A 22 -16.55 16.48 14.89
N GLU A 23 -16.16 17.76 14.78
CA GLU A 23 -16.05 18.66 15.93
C GLU A 23 -17.42 18.92 16.58
N SER A 24 -18.49 18.99 15.78
CA SER A 24 -19.87 19.22 16.25
C SER A 24 -20.47 18.06 17.05
N ILE A 25 -20.02 16.82 16.83
CA ILE A 25 -20.41 15.64 17.62
C ILE A 25 -19.45 15.36 18.79
N GLY A 26 -18.60 16.33 19.15
CA GLY A 26 -17.69 16.26 20.30
C GLY A 26 -16.41 15.44 20.07
N ILE A 27 -16.05 15.12 18.82
CA ILE A 27 -14.78 14.46 18.51
C ILE A 27 -13.68 15.53 18.47
N ASN A 28 -12.66 15.37 19.33
CA ASN A 28 -11.47 16.19 19.25
C ASN A 28 -10.59 15.75 18.06
N VAL A 29 -10.72 16.47 16.95
CA VAL A 29 -10.01 16.18 15.69
C VAL A 29 -8.49 16.30 15.85
N ALA A 30 -8.02 17.27 16.66
CA ALA A 30 -6.60 17.49 16.89
C ALA A 30 -5.96 16.27 17.57
N ASN A 31 -6.55 15.81 18.69
CA ASN A 31 -6.06 14.63 19.41
C ASN A 31 -6.15 13.36 18.56
N THR A 32 -7.23 13.20 17.80
CA THR A 32 -7.43 12.03 16.93
C THR A 32 -6.36 11.95 15.82
N LYS A 33 -6.04 13.09 15.19
CA LYS A 33 -4.97 13.18 14.18
C LYS A 33 -3.59 12.99 14.79
N MET A 34 -3.32 13.61 15.94
CA MET A 34 -2.05 13.47 16.65
C MET A 34 -1.78 12.01 17.03
N LEU A 35 -2.78 11.30 17.54
CA LEU A 35 -2.66 9.89 17.91
C LEU A 35 -2.40 9.00 16.68
N ALA A 36 -3.11 9.25 15.57
CA ALA A 36 -2.85 8.56 14.30
C ALA A 36 -1.44 8.83 13.75
N PHE A 37 -0.94 10.06 13.88
CA PHE A 37 0.41 10.44 13.49
C PHE A 37 1.46 9.75 14.36
N ILE A 38 1.31 9.76 15.68
CA ILE A 38 2.26 9.13 16.62
C ILE A 38 2.37 7.63 16.35
N ILE A 39 1.24 6.94 16.15
CA ILE A 39 1.25 5.50 15.82
C ILE A 39 1.96 5.24 14.49
N SER A 40 1.73 6.09 13.48
CA SER A 40 2.37 5.94 12.17
C SER A 40 3.87 6.21 12.24
N ALA A 41 4.26 7.27 12.97
CA ALA A 41 5.65 7.67 13.14
C ALA A 41 6.46 6.64 13.95
N SER A 42 5.87 6.04 14.99
CA SER A 42 6.54 5.00 15.78
C SER A 42 6.78 3.74 14.94
N LEU A 43 5.82 3.33 14.11
CA LEU A 43 5.98 2.22 13.18
C LEU A 43 7.01 2.51 12.09
N ALA A 44 6.98 3.70 11.49
CA ALA A 44 7.96 4.13 10.49
C ALA A 44 9.37 4.21 11.08
N GLY A 45 9.51 4.74 12.29
CA GLY A 45 10.78 4.82 13.02
C GLY A 45 11.33 3.44 13.36
N ALA A 46 10.48 2.52 13.85
CA ALA A 46 10.88 1.14 14.13
C ALA A 46 11.33 0.40 12.86
N ALA A 47 10.61 0.58 11.75
CA ALA A 47 10.99 0.00 10.45
C ALA A 47 12.33 0.57 9.95
N GLY A 48 12.54 1.88 10.07
CA GLY A 48 13.80 2.53 9.71
C GLY A 48 14.99 2.07 10.55
N ALA A 49 14.80 1.94 11.87
CA ALA A 49 15.82 1.41 12.78
C ALA A 49 16.19 -0.03 12.42
N LEU A 50 15.21 -0.89 12.13
CA LEU A 50 15.45 -2.27 11.71
C LEU A 50 16.15 -2.35 10.34
N TYR A 51 15.80 -1.46 9.41
CA TYR A 51 16.45 -1.35 8.10
C TYR A 51 17.92 -0.93 8.24
N GLY A 52 18.22 0.06 9.09
CA GLY A 52 19.59 0.51 9.37
C GLY A 52 20.44 -0.55 10.07
N LEU A 53 19.83 -1.39 10.92
CA LEU A 53 20.53 -2.53 11.53
C LEU A 53 20.83 -3.65 10.52
N ASN A 54 19.94 -3.90 9.55
CA ASN A 54 20.15 -4.89 8.50
C ASN A 54 21.20 -4.46 7.47
N TYR A 55 21.23 -3.17 7.13
CA TYR A 55 22.18 -2.60 6.19
C TYR A 55 23.14 -1.67 6.93
N SER A 56 24.25 -2.22 7.46
CA SER A 56 25.27 -1.46 8.22
C SER A 56 25.92 -0.29 7.47
N THR A 57 25.61 -0.11 6.19
CA THR A 57 26.05 1.06 5.40
C THR A 57 24.84 1.76 4.80
N LEU A 58 24.52 2.92 5.37
CA LEU A 58 23.54 3.84 4.80
C LEU A 58 24.19 4.60 3.64
N VAL A 59 24.03 4.08 2.43
CA VAL A 59 24.46 4.78 1.21
C VAL A 59 23.30 5.66 0.73
N PRO A 60 23.48 6.99 0.56
CA PRO A 60 22.42 7.89 0.12
C PRO A 60 21.82 7.49 -1.24
N ASN A 61 22.59 6.79 -2.08
CA ASN A 61 22.14 6.24 -3.35
C ASN A 61 20.96 5.24 -3.23
N LYS A 62 20.72 4.64 -2.06
CA LYS A 62 19.54 3.78 -1.84
C LYS A 62 18.26 4.56 -1.55
N PHE A 63 18.38 5.83 -1.16
CA PHE A 63 17.27 6.73 -0.87
C PHE A 63 17.07 7.75 -2.00
N ASP A 64 17.16 7.27 -3.24
CA ASP A 64 16.93 8.08 -4.41
C ASP A 64 15.43 8.19 -4.73
N PHE A 65 15.07 9.12 -5.61
CA PHE A 65 13.71 9.34 -6.11
C PHE A 65 13.05 8.03 -6.62
N ASN A 66 13.87 7.15 -7.21
CA ASN A 66 13.47 5.82 -7.63
C ASN A 66 12.86 4.97 -6.50
N THR A 67 13.42 5.02 -5.30
CA THR A 67 12.90 4.29 -4.14
C THR A 67 11.56 4.85 -3.67
N SER A 68 11.37 6.18 -3.74
CA SER A 68 10.08 6.81 -3.43
C SER A 68 8.98 6.35 -4.39
N ILE A 69 9.26 6.30 -5.69
CA ILE A 69 8.32 5.77 -6.70
C ILE A 69 7.97 4.32 -6.38
N LEU A 70 8.97 3.51 -6.06
CA LEU A 70 8.77 2.09 -5.76
C LEU A 70 7.87 1.88 -4.53
N ILE A 71 8.05 2.68 -3.47
CA ILE A 71 7.15 2.67 -2.30
C ILE A 71 5.72 3.05 -2.70
N LEU A 72 5.54 4.05 -3.57
CA LEU A 72 4.21 4.44 -4.07
C LEU A 72 3.56 3.30 -4.86
N VAL A 73 4.31 2.60 -5.71
CA VAL A 73 3.79 1.45 -6.47
C VAL A 73 3.26 0.37 -5.52
N PHE A 74 3.98 0.06 -4.44
CA PHE A 74 3.54 -0.92 -3.45
C PHE A 74 2.21 -0.57 -2.81
N VAL A 75 2.05 0.70 -2.41
CA VAL A 75 0.83 1.20 -1.75
C VAL A 75 -0.34 1.30 -2.71
N VAL A 76 -0.13 1.82 -3.91
CA VAL A 76 -1.21 2.00 -4.90
C VAL A 76 -1.68 0.64 -5.41
N LEU A 77 -0.79 -0.33 -5.65
CA LEU A 77 -1.17 -1.68 -6.05
C LEU A 77 -1.96 -2.40 -4.95
N GLY A 78 -1.64 -2.14 -3.68
CA GLY A 78 -2.40 -2.62 -2.54
C GLY A 78 -3.79 -1.98 -2.35
N GLY A 79 -3.98 -0.77 -2.89
CA GLY A 79 -5.19 0.04 -2.79
C GLY A 79 -5.09 1.14 -1.72
N LEU A 80 -5.41 2.37 -2.11
CA LEU A 80 -5.42 3.54 -1.20
C LEU A 80 -6.47 3.35 -0.10
N GLY A 81 -6.02 3.08 1.13
CA GLY A 81 -6.87 2.88 2.31
C GLY A 81 -7.11 1.42 2.72
N ASN A 82 -6.55 0.43 2.00
CA ASN A 82 -6.62 -0.98 2.39
C ASN A 82 -5.27 -1.48 2.93
N MET A 83 -5.10 -1.47 4.25
CA MET A 83 -3.86 -1.88 4.91
C MET A 83 -3.47 -3.33 4.58
N THR A 84 -4.44 -4.25 4.49
CA THR A 84 -4.18 -5.67 4.20
C THR A 84 -3.74 -5.88 2.75
N GLY A 85 -4.35 -5.13 1.82
CA GLY A 85 -3.97 -5.14 0.41
C GLY A 85 -2.55 -4.63 0.19
N THR A 86 -2.18 -3.54 0.87
CA THR A 86 -0.81 -2.99 0.82
C THR A 86 0.24 -3.96 1.34
N ILE A 87 0.00 -4.64 2.47
CA ILE A 87 0.96 -5.61 3.01
C ILE A 87 1.20 -6.77 2.04
N ILE A 88 0.14 -7.30 1.43
CA ILE A 88 0.25 -8.40 0.45
C ILE A 88 0.98 -7.92 -0.82
N SER A 89 0.64 -6.73 -1.32
CA SER A 89 1.29 -6.11 -2.47
C SER A 89 2.80 -5.95 -2.25
N THR A 90 3.20 -5.34 -1.12
CA THR A 90 4.61 -5.15 -0.77
C THR A 90 5.35 -6.48 -0.69
N ALA A 91 4.77 -7.51 -0.05
CA ALA A 91 5.42 -8.81 0.05
C ALA A 91 5.62 -9.46 -1.34
N VAL A 92 4.60 -9.42 -2.20
CA VAL A 92 4.67 -10.00 -3.55
C VAL A 92 5.65 -9.22 -4.43
N LEU A 93 5.58 -7.89 -4.44
CA LEU A 93 6.44 -7.04 -5.26
C LEU A 93 7.86 -6.93 -4.73
N MET A 94 8.12 -7.28 -3.46
CA MET A 94 9.46 -7.41 -2.92
C MET A 94 10.11 -8.74 -3.35
N LEU A 95 9.32 -9.82 -3.48
CA LEU A 95 9.79 -11.13 -3.94
C LEU A 95 9.94 -11.21 -5.48
N LEU A 96 9.09 -10.51 -6.22
CA LEU A 96 9.11 -10.47 -7.69
C LEU A 96 10.47 -10.06 -8.29
N PRO A 97 11.18 -9.01 -7.80
CA PRO A 97 12.48 -8.61 -8.32
C PRO A 97 13.61 -9.60 -8.00
N GLU A 98 13.46 -10.46 -6.99
CA GLU A 98 14.39 -11.57 -6.67
C GLU A 98 14.34 -12.65 -7.76
N LEU A 99 13.13 -12.93 -8.30
CA LEU A 99 12.92 -13.88 -9.39
C LEU A 99 13.33 -13.30 -10.77
N LEU A 100 13.25 -11.97 -10.92
CA LEU A 100 13.64 -11.25 -12.14
C LEU A 100 15.09 -10.73 -12.12
N ARG A 101 15.95 -11.33 -11.30
CA ARG A 101 17.34 -10.88 -11.08
C ARG A 101 18.18 -10.77 -12.36
N SER A 102 17.83 -11.47 -13.45
CA SER A 102 18.54 -11.39 -14.74
C SER A 102 18.23 -10.13 -15.59
N LEU A 103 17.18 -9.35 -15.28
CA LEU A 103 16.76 -8.19 -16.07
C LEU A 103 17.00 -6.87 -15.31
N GLN A 104 18.17 -6.72 -14.65
CA GLN A 104 18.44 -5.59 -13.75
C GLN A 104 18.27 -4.21 -14.40
N ASP A 105 18.62 -4.06 -15.68
CA ASP A 105 18.55 -2.78 -16.39
C ASP A 105 17.11 -2.33 -16.72
N TYR A 106 16.18 -3.27 -16.89
CA TYR A 106 14.80 -2.96 -17.24
C TYR A 106 13.88 -2.73 -16.03
N ARG A 107 14.36 -2.94 -14.79
CA ARG A 107 13.55 -2.78 -13.57
C ARG A 107 12.82 -1.44 -13.51
N MET A 108 13.53 -0.35 -13.81
CA MET A 108 12.98 1.00 -13.75
C MET A 108 11.89 1.25 -14.80
N LEU A 109 12.09 0.74 -16.01
CA LEU A 109 11.13 0.83 -17.11
C LEU A 109 9.87 0.01 -16.81
N ILE A 110 10.04 -1.19 -16.25
CA ILE A 110 8.94 -2.04 -15.80
C ILE A 110 8.15 -1.33 -14.69
N TYR A 111 8.81 -0.72 -13.71
CA TYR A 111 8.10 0.00 -12.64
C TYR A 111 7.32 1.21 -13.15
N ALA A 112 7.87 1.99 -14.09
CA ALA A 112 7.17 3.10 -14.72
C ALA A 112 5.92 2.64 -15.49
N ILE A 113 6.04 1.57 -16.29
CA ILE A 113 4.91 0.98 -17.01
C ILE A 113 3.85 0.45 -16.03
N VAL A 114 4.26 -0.24 -14.98
CA VAL A 114 3.36 -0.77 -13.94
C VAL A 114 2.61 0.38 -13.26
N LEU A 115 3.29 1.47 -12.91
CA LEU A 115 2.68 2.64 -12.30
C LEU A 115 1.65 3.28 -13.24
N ILE A 116 2.02 3.51 -14.51
CA ILE A 116 1.12 4.08 -15.52
C ILE A 116 -0.11 3.17 -15.72
N ALA A 117 0.10 1.86 -15.86
CA ALA A 117 -0.97 0.89 -16.00
C ALA A 117 -1.93 0.93 -14.79
N ILE A 118 -1.39 1.03 -13.58
CA ILE A 118 -2.17 1.11 -12.34
C ILE A 118 -2.93 2.44 -12.24
N MET A 119 -2.31 3.56 -12.63
CA MET A 119 -2.98 4.87 -12.65
C MET A 119 -4.14 4.86 -13.65
N LEU A 120 -3.96 4.22 -14.81
CA LEU A 120 -5.02 4.02 -15.81
C LEU A 120 -6.16 3.16 -15.29
N VAL A 121 -5.85 2.08 -14.57
CA VAL A 121 -6.85 1.18 -13.96
C VAL A 121 -7.58 1.86 -12.81
N THR A 122 -6.88 2.66 -12.00
CA THR A 122 -7.46 3.37 -10.84
C THR A 122 -8.37 4.50 -11.29
N ASN A 123 -7.99 5.24 -12.34
CA ASN A 123 -8.74 6.38 -12.86
C ASN A 123 -10.02 6.00 -13.64
N ASN A 124 -10.11 4.77 -14.16
CA ASN A 124 -11.28 4.29 -14.90
C ASN A 124 -12.07 3.23 -14.12
N ALA A 125 -13.26 3.59 -13.64
CA ALA A 125 -14.18 2.66 -12.95
C ALA A 125 -14.50 1.39 -13.78
N PHE A 126 -14.50 1.50 -15.11
CA PHE A 126 -14.69 0.38 -16.04
C PHE A 126 -13.53 -0.64 -16.04
N LEU A 127 -12.29 -0.16 -15.91
CA LEU A 127 -11.10 -1.03 -15.83
C LEU A 127 -11.03 -1.76 -14.49
N GLN A 128 -11.52 -1.16 -13.40
CA GLN A 128 -11.66 -1.85 -12.12
C GLN A 128 -12.65 -3.02 -12.20
N ALA A 129 -13.78 -2.85 -12.90
CA ALA A 129 -14.75 -3.93 -13.12
C ALA A 129 -14.18 -5.08 -13.97
N LYS A 130 -13.39 -4.77 -15.00
CA LYS A 130 -12.68 -5.78 -15.80
C LYS A 130 -11.55 -6.47 -15.02
N ALA A 131 -10.75 -5.72 -14.26
CA ALA A 131 -9.69 -6.28 -13.43
C ALA A 131 -10.24 -7.18 -12.30
N ALA A 132 -11.40 -6.83 -11.73
CA ALA A 132 -12.12 -7.66 -10.78
C ALA A 132 -12.60 -8.98 -11.42
N LYS A 133 -13.17 -8.93 -12.64
CA LYS A 133 -13.56 -10.13 -13.41
C LYS A 133 -12.37 -11.03 -13.78
N LEU A 134 -11.22 -10.44 -14.12
CA LEU A 134 -10.01 -11.19 -14.45
C LEU A 134 -9.42 -11.88 -13.21
N ARG A 135 -9.44 -11.19 -12.06
CA ARG A 135 -9.09 -11.79 -10.75
C ARG A 135 -10.01 -12.95 -10.38
N GLU A 136 -11.32 -12.81 -10.57
CA GLU A 136 -12.25 -13.92 -10.37
C GLU A 136 -11.96 -15.12 -11.29
N SER A 137 -11.61 -14.87 -12.55
CA SER A 137 -11.32 -15.92 -13.52
C SER A 137 -10.04 -16.70 -13.17
N LEU A 138 -9.01 -16.03 -12.64
CA LEU A 138 -7.77 -16.67 -12.17
C LEU A 138 -7.99 -17.49 -10.87
N ILE A 139 -8.85 -17.01 -9.97
CA ILE A 139 -9.19 -17.74 -8.74
C ILE A 139 -10.07 -18.97 -9.06
N LYS A 140 -10.97 -18.87 -10.05
CA LYS A 140 -11.78 -20.00 -10.53
C LYS A 140 -10.92 -21.04 -11.25
N GLY A 141 -9.94 -20.62 -12.04
CA GLY A 141 -8.99 -21.53 -12.70
C GLY A 141 -8.15 -22.34 -11.71
N LYS A 142 -7.76 -21.76 -10.57
CA LYS A 142 -7.00 -22.48 -9.52
C LYS A 142 -7.85 -23.49 -8.73
N LYS A 143 -9.19 -23.37 -8.73
CA LYS A 143 -10.09 -24.37 -8.15
C LYS A 143 -10.36 -25.55 -9.10
N GLY A 144 -10.30 -25.36 -10.41
CA GLY A 144 -10.46 -26.44 -11.39
C GLY A 144 -9.27 -27.41 -11.45
N ALA A 145 -8.04 -26.93 -11.19
CA ALA A 145 -6.83 -27.75 -11.24
C ALA A 145 -6.57 -28.60 -9.97
N LYS A 146 -7.42 -28.50 -8.93
CA LYS A 146 -7.28 -29.26 -7.68
C LYS A 146 -8.34 -30.36 -7.52
N GLN A 147 -9.08 -30.65 -8.59
CA GLN A 147 -10.17 -31.64 -8.62
C GLN A 147 -10.05 -32.62 -9.81
N SER A 148 -8.88 -32.68 -10.45
CA SER A 148 -8.49 -33.73 -11.40
C SER A 148 -7.32 -34.50 -10.86
#